data_AF-A0A838K568-F1
#
_entry.id   AF-A0A838K568-F1
#
_cell.length_a   1.000
_cell.length_b   1.000
_cell.length_c   1.000
_cell.angle_alpha   90.00
_cell.angle_beta   90.00
_cell.angle_gamma   90.00
#
_symmetry.space_group_name_H-M   'P 1'
#
loop_
_entity.id
_entity.type
_entity.pdbx_description
1 polymer ?
#
loop_
_entity_poly.entity_id
_entity_poly.type
_entity_poly.pdbx_seq_one_letter_code
_entity_poly.pdbx_strand_id
1 'polypeptide(L)'
;LGDYCAGPNHTLPTGGTARFAGGLRTDDFYVPVNWVQYDASSLADLAPVVEALGAAEDLPAHVRAVQVRLSSCSEAVGHRTPSSSSEAVGHRTES
;
A
#
# COMPACT_ATOMS: atom_id res chain seq x y z
N LEU A 1 17.76 -16.18 36.26
CA LEU A 1 16.94 -17.01 35.32
C LEU A 1 16.55 -16.21 34.09
N GLY A 2 16.11 -14.95 34.28
CA GLY A 2 15.94 -13.94 33.21
C GLY A 2 17.08 -13.92 32.19
N ASP A 3 18.32 -13.84 32.67
CA ASP A 3 19.49 -13.67 31.80
C ASP A 3 19.95 -14.93 31.06
N TYR A 4 19.39 -16.10 31.40
CA TYR A 4 19.91 -17.39 30.95
C TYR A 4 18.87 -18.32 30.32
N CYS A 5 17.66 -18.47 30.90
CA CYS A 5 16.70 -19.49 30.45
C CYS A 5 15.22 -19.04 30.44
N ALA A 6 14.90 -17.80 30.84
CA ALA A 6 13.50 -17.40 30.99
C ALA A 6 12.81 -16.98 29.68
N GLY A 7 13.57 -16.80 28.58
CA GLY A 7 13.05 -16.34 27.29
C GLY A 7 13.20 -14.86 26.92
N PRO A 8 13.23 -13.87 27.85
CA PRO A 8 13.47 -12.47 27.48
C PRO A 8 14.97 -12.20 27.25
N ASN A 9 15.25 -11.21 26.39
CA ASN A 9 16.61 -10.74 26.15
C ASN A 9 17.11 -9.88 27.31
N HIS A 10 18.30 -10.16 27.84
CA HIS A 10 18.91 -9.38 28.92
C HIS A 10 19.60 -8.10 28.42
N THR A 11 19.62 -7.86 27.11
CA THR A 11 20.12 -6.63 26.51
C THR A 11 19.05 -5.55 26.66
N LEU A 12 19.13 -4.82 27.77
CA LEU A 12 18.16 -3.79 28.15
C LEU A 12 18.75 -2.37 28.07
N PRO A 13 17.92 -1.33 27.84
CA PRO A 13 18.38 0.05 27.73
C PRO A 13 18.86 0.59 29.09
N THR A 14 20.10 1.08 29.14
CA THR A 14 20.71 1.66 30.34
C THR A 14 20.67 3.20 30.33
N GLY A 15 21.04 3.86 31.44
CA GLY A 15 21.12 5.33 31.48
C GLY A 15 19.77 6.05 31.45
N GLY A 16 18.69 5.40 31.88
CA GLY A 16 17.34 5.99 31.94
C GLY A 16 16.56 5.98 30.63
N THR A 17 17.13 5.39 29.58
CA THR A 17 16.53 5.26 28.24
C THR A 17 15.36 4.27 28.17
N ALA A 18 15.18 3.44 29.19
CA ALA A 18 14.03 2.53 29.33
C ALA A 18 12.66 3.24 29.37
N ARG A 19 12.63 4.58 29.50
CA ARG A 19 11.38 5.37 29.39
C ARG A 19 10.83 5.43 27.96
N PHE A 20 11.68 5.27 26.95
CA PHE A 20 11.32 5.41 25.54
C PHE A 20 11.87 4.28 24.65
N ALA A 21 12.80 3.47 25.15
CA ALA A 21 13.33 2.30 24.44
C ALA A 21 12.91 1.00 25.13
N GLY A 22 12.59 -0.01 24.32
CA GLY A 22 12.41 -1.39 24.77
C GLY A 22 13.74 -2.14 24.84
N GLY A 23 13.75 -3.30 25.51
CA GLY A 23 14.87 -4.25 25.39
C GLY A 23 14.97 -4.83 23.98
N LEU A 24 16.16 -5.34 23.64
CA LEU A 24 16.46 -5.91 22.33
C LEU A 24 15.50 -7.06 21.99
N ARG A 25 14.88 -7.00 20.83
CA ARG A 25 13.86 -7.92 20.33
C ARG A 25 14.18 -8.27 18.88
N THR A 26 13.43 -9.20 18.30
CA THR A 26 13.65 -9.64 16.91
C THR A 26 13.31 -8.57 15.88
N ASP A 27 12.42 -7.62 16.23
CA ASP A 27 12.04 -6.46 15.42
C ASP A 27 13.16 -5.45 15.22
N ASP A 28 14.12 -5.37 16.14
CA ASP A 28 15.32 -4.54 15.97
C ASP A 28 16.24 -4.99 14.82
N PHE A 29 16.04 -6.21 14.29
CA PHE A 29 16.87 -6.76 13.20
C PHE A 29 16.27 -6.59 11.80
N TYR A 30 15.07 -6.03 11.67
CA TYR A 30 14.47 -5.77 10.37
C TYR A 30 13.97 -4.33 10.25
N VAL A 31 13.89 -3.84 9.01
CA VAL A 31 13.35 -2.52 8.70
C VAL A 31 11.89 -2.69 8.29
N PRO A 32 10.91 -2.21 9.09
CA PRO A 32 9.51 -2.28 8.69
C PRO A 32 9.27 -1.34 7.49
N VAL A 33 8.64 -1.87 6.45
CA VAL A 33 8.28 -1.11 5.24
C VAL A 33 6.77 -1.13 5.08
N ASN A 34 6.16 0.05 4.93
CA ASN A 34 4.73 0.19 4.70
C ASN A 34 4.45 0.20 3.18
N TRP A 35 3.62 -0.73 2.73
CA TRP A 35 3.16 -0.81 1.35
C TRP A 35 1.69 -0.40 1.25
N VAL A 36 1.39 0.55 0.35
CA VAL A 36 0.02 1.01 0.11
C VAL A 36 -0.28 0.86 -1.38
N GLN A 37 -1.34 0.12 -1.69
CA GLN A 37 -1.84 -0.06 -3.04
C GLN A 37 -3.34 0.22 -3.06
N TYR A 38 -3.80 0.93 -4.07
CA TYR A 38 -5.19 1.28 -4.29
C TYR A 38 -5.54 1.11 -5.76
N ASP A 39 -6.79 0.79 -6.04
CA ASP A 39 -7.34 0.81 -7.39
C ASP A 39 -7.91 2.20 -7.72
N ALA A 40 -8.31 2.38 -8.99
CA ALA A 40 -8.82 3.65 -9.46
C ALA A 40 -10.16 4.04 -8.79
N SER A 41 -11.02 3.08 -8.48
CA SER A 41 -12.29 3.32 -7.77
C SER A 41 -12.03 3.83 -6.34
N SER A 42 -11.12 3.19 -5.63
CA SER A 42 -10.72 3.54 -4.27
C SER A 42 -10.06 4.92 -4.23
N LEU A 43 -9.27 5.27 -5.26
CA LEU A 43 -8.72 6.61 -5.38
C LEU A 43 -9.81 7.66 -5.63
N ALA A 44 -10.84 7.34 -6.42
CA ALA A 44 -11.97 8.23 -6.67
C ALA A 44 -12.80 8.48 -5.40
N ASP A 45 -13.02 7.43 -4.60
CA ASP A 45 -13.73 7.54 -3.32
C ASP A 45 -12.97 8.39 -2.29
N LEU A 46 -11.63 8.32 -2.31
CA LEU A 46 -10.76 9.10 -1.41
C LEU A 46 -10.43 10.50 -1.93
N ALA A 47 -10.67 10.78 -3.20
CA ALA A 47 -10.42 12.08 -3.82
C ALA A 47 -11.01 13.28 -3.04
N PRO A 48 -12.31 13.28 -2.62
CA PRO A 48 -12.87 14.40 -1.87
C PRO A 48 -12.20 14.61 -0.51
N VAL A 49 -11.70 13.54 0.11
CA VAL A 49 -10.97 13.60 1.38
C VAL A 49 -9.60 14.25 1.18
N VAL A 50 -8.87 13.84 0.14
CA VAL A 50 -7.56 14.43 -0.17
C VAL A 50 -7.68 15.89 -0.59
N GLU A 51 -8.75 16.26 -1.30
CA GLU A 51 -9.04 17.66 -1.63
C GLU A 51 -9.32 18.51 -0.39
N ALA A 52 -10.13 18.00 0.55
CA ALA A 52 -10.43 18.70 1.79
C ALA A 52 -9.18 18.87 2.68
N LEU A 53 -8.36 17.82 2.84
CA LEU A 53 -7.10 17.93 3.59
C LEU A 53 -6.11 18.86 2.89
N GLY A 54 -5.93 18.71 1.58
CA GLY A 54 -4.97 19.53 0.83
C GLY A 54 -5.35 21.01 0.79
N ALA A 55 -6.65 21.34 0.82
CA ALA A 55 -7.12 22.71 0.97
C ALA A 55 -6.91 23.25 2.39
N ALA A 56 -7.05 22.42 3.43
CA ALA A 56 -6.81 22.82 4.81
C ALA A 56 -5.32 23.01 5.16
N GLU A 57 -4.44 22.26 4.51
CA GLU A 57 -2.99 22.30 4.72
C GLU A 57 -2.24 23.23 3.74
N ASP A 58 -2.95 23.93 2.84
CA ASP A 58 -2.37 24.78 1.78
C ASP A 58 -1.37 24.01 0.87
N LEU A 59 -1.72 22.77 0.49
CA LEU A 59 -0.90 21.87 -0.33
C LEU A 59 -1.54 21.58 -1.71
N PRO A 60 -1.63 22.58 -2.62
CA PRO A 60 -2.30 22.41 -3.92
C PRO A 60 -1.63 21.38 -4.84
N ALA A 61 -0.33 21.13 -4.66
CA ALA A 61 0.41 20.14 -5.44
C ALA A 61 -0.04 18.69 -5.16
N HIS A 62 -0.40 18.38 -3.91
CA HIS A 62 -0.88 17.05 -3.51
C HIS A 62 -2.26 16.77 -4.11
N VAL A 63 -3.15 17.77 -4.05
CA VAL A 63 -4.47 17.72 -4.68
C VAL A 63 -4.38 17.53 -6.19
N ARG A 64 -3.54 18.35 -6.85
CA ARG A 64 -3.35 18.28 -8.31
C ARG A 64 -2.85 16.90 -8.75
N ALA A 65 -1.96 16.29 -7.98
CA ALA A 65 -1.44 14.96 -8.31
C ALA A 65 -2.54 13.88 -8.28
N VAL A 66 -3.53 14.00 -7.39
CA VAL A 66 -4.71 13.10 -7.38
C VAL A 66 -5.61 13.39 -8.57
N GLN A 67 -5.93 14.65 -8.84
CA GLN A 67 -6.81 15.04 -9.96
C GLN A 67 -6.27 14.57 -11.32
N VAL A 68 -4.97 14.67 -11.56
CA VAL A 68 -4.35 14.17 -12.80
C VAL A 68 -4.54 12.66 -12.97
N ARG A 69 -4.43 11.88 -11.88
CA ARG A 69 -4.60 10.41 -11.92
C ARG A 69 -6.05 10.00 -12.15
N LEU A 70 -7.01 10.77 -11.62
CA LEU A 70 -8.43 10.54 -11.90
C LEU A 70 -8.76 10.87 -13.36
N SER A 71 -8.21 11.96 -13.90
CA SER A 71 -8.39 12.33 -15.31
C SER A 71 -7.74 11.34 -16.28
N SER A 72 -6.57 10.77 -15.96
CA SER A 72 -5.94 9.78 -16.83
C SER A 72 -6.65 8.42 -16.79
N CYS A 73 -7.32 8.09 -15.68
CA CYS A 73 -8.12 6.87 -15.59
C CYS A 73 -9.40 6.95 -16.43
N SER A 74 -10.02 8.13 -16.61
CA SER A 74 -11.21 8.25 -17.46
C SER A 74 -10.88 8.03 -18.95
N GLU A 75 -9.71 8.47 -19.43
CA GLU A 75 -9.28 8.23 -20.81
C GLU A 75 -8.88 6.77 -21.07
N ALA A 76 -8.24 6.11 -20.10
CA ALA A 76 -7.82 4.70 -20.24
C ALA A 76 -8.98 3.69 -20.25
N VAL A 77 -10.20 4.09 -19.86
CA VAL A 77 -11.40 3.26 -19.92
C VAL A 77 -12.08 3.33 -21.30
N GLY A 78 -11.79 4.35 -22.11
CA GLY A 78 -12.37 4.54 -23.45
C GLY A 78 -11.82 3.65 -24.57
N HIS A 79 -10.71 2.93 -24.34
CA HIS A 79 -10.05 2.08 -25.37
C HIS A 79 -10.01 0.58 -24.98
N ARG A 80 -11.12 0.05 -24.46
CA ARG A 80 -11.34 -1.40 -24.42
C ARG A 80 -12.64 -1.73 -25.15
N THR A 81 -12.56 -1.88 -26.47
CA THR A 81 -13.54 -2.63 -27.23
C THR A 81 -13.34 -4.12 -26.94
N PRO A 82 -14.36 -4.87 -26.47
CA PRO A 82 -14.30 -6.32 -26.53
C PRO A 82 -14.58 -6.72 -27.99
N SER A 83 -13.57 -7.15 -28.74
CA SER A 83 -13.81 -7.83 -30.01
C SER A 83 -14.36 -9.22 -29.72
N SER A 84 -15.69 -9.36 -29.82
CA SER A 84 -16.32 -10.66 -30.00
C SER A 84 -16.06 -11.14 -31.43
N SER A 85 -15.17 -12.12 -31.56
CA SER A 85 -15.10 -13.03 -32.71
C SER A 85 -15.06 -14.41 -32.07
N SER A 86 -16.16 -15.16 -31.93
CA SER A 86 -16.83 -15.88 -33.02
C SER A 86 -15.84 -16.39 -34.07
N GLU A 87 -15.16 -17.49 -33.76
CA GLU A 87 -14.80 -18.47 -34.78
C GLU A 87 -14.87 -19.89 -34.20
N ALA A 88 -15.73 -20.68 -34.84
CA ALA A 88 -15.89 -22.10 -34.65
C ALA A 88 -14.75 -22.89 -35.34
N VAL A 89 -14.80 -24.23 -35.22
CA VAL A 89 -14.00 -25.27 -35.91
C VAL A 89 -12.73 -25.68 -35.15
N GLY A 90 -12.42 -26.95 -34.87
CA GLY A 90 -13.03 -28.21 -35.29
C GLY A 90 -12.34 -29.44 -34.64
N HIS A 91 -12.99 -30.58 -34.80
CA HIS A 91 -12.66 -31.94 -34.36
C HIS A 91 -11.21 -32.45 -34.59
N ARG A 92 -10.69 -33.21 -33.62
CA ARG A 92 -9.89 -34.46 -33.74
C ARG A 92 -9.68 -35.04 -32.33
N THR A 93 -10.29 -36.15 -31.90
CA THR A 93 -9.87 -37.56 -32.09
C THR A 93 -8.35 -37.68 -32.28
N GLU A 94 -7.62 -38.34 -31.37
CA GLU A 94 -7.45 -39.80 -31.36
C GLU A 94 -6.83 -40.31 -30.04
N SER A 95 -7.32 -41.49 -29.63
CA SER A 95 -6.68 -42.64 -28.96
C SER A 95 -6.06 -42.52 -27.56
#